data_AF-F7ZC65-F1
#
_entry.id   AF-F7ZC65-F1
#
_cell.length_a   1.000
_cell.length_b   1.000
_cell.length_c   1.000
_cell.angle_alpha   90.00
_cell.angle_beta   90.00
_cell.angle_gamma   90.00
#
_symmetry.space_group_name_H-M   'P 1'
#
loop_
_entity.id
_entity.type
_entity.pdbx_description
1 polymer ?
#
loop_
_entity_poly.entity_id
_entity_poly.type
_entity_poly.pdbx_seq_one_letter_code
_entity_poly.pdbx_strand_id
1 'polypeptide(L)'
;MGWGVLVELTMEHEYYAPNMPPVTLRPNDARSFDKDGLLLRQQGTKGFVLAEDDATGLPPQIAIDLHIQSADVITVTAGGDWKQVPQIDLPMGTDHATLDPVRPEVMPTQTPGHWRLAQLIIDITPGVHRKVHVTFKAVSSHWAYHVIGPGNDEVMIEDSEGRVSFAPLGVTTLPDGRPANVLRSSDALPARARPGQRFSLSKPGPFGPRTLIPVLPTPQPLFATVPAPDGTGAIIQSDIYVSIF
;
A
#
# COMPACT_ATOMS: atom_id res chain seq x y z
N MET A 1 37.43 4.69 -18.10
CA MET A 1 36.63 3.77 -17.28
C MET A 1 35.20 4.28 -17.32
N GLY A 2 34.33 3.55 -18.02
CA GLY A 2 32.90 3.86 -18.07
C GLY A 2 32.16 3.05 -17.02
N TRP A 3 31.02 3.58 -16.56
CA TRP A 3 30.10 2.88 -15.67
C TRP A 3 28.87 2.47 -16.46
N GLY A 4 28.57 1.17 -16.48
CA GLY A 4 27.40 0.59 -17.11
C GLY A 4 26.28 0.34 -16.10
N VAL A 5 25.03 0.48 -16.54
CA VAL A 5 23.85 0.10 -15.74
C VAL A 5 23.61 -1.40 -15.92
N LEU A 6 23.73 -2.15 -14.81
CA LEU A 6 23.38 -3.56 -14.77
C LEU A 6 21.88 -3.75 -14.52
N VAL A 7 21.34 -3.00 -13.56
CA VAL A 7 19.93 -3.09 -13.18
C VAL A 7 19.34 -1.69 -13.02
N GLU A 8 18.25 -1.42 -13.74
CA GLU A 8 17.33 -0.33 -13.49
C GLU A 8 16.11 -0.90 -12.74
N LEU A 9 15.96 -0.57 -11.47
CA LEU A 9 14.84 -0.97 -10.62
C LEU A 9 13.81 0.15 -10.57
N THR A 10 12.57 -0.12 -10.97
CA THR A 10 11.42 0.77 -10.78
C THR A 10 10.55 0.23 -9.66
N MET A 11 10.29 1.06 -8.65
CA MET A 11 9.40 0.70 -7.53
C MET A 11 8.10 1.48 -7.61
N GLU A 12 7.00 0.77 -7.45
CA GLU A 12 5.66 1.34 -7.36
C GLU A 12 4.95 0.83 -6.12
N HIS A 13 4.22 1.72 -5.46
CA HIS A 13 3.34 1.34 -4.37
C HIS A 13 1.97 1.92 -4.63
N GLU A 14 0.96 1.05 -4.67
CA GLU A 14 -0.39 1.39 -5.06
C GLU A 14 -1.01 2.53 -4.23
N TYR A 15 -0.76 2.57 -2.92
CA TYR A 15 -1.22 3.66 -2.05
C TYR A 15 -0.65 5.04 -2.44
N TYR A 16 0.64 5.12 -2.77
CA TYR A 16 1.34 6.38 -3.01
C TYR A 16 1.25 6.86 -4.46
N ALA A 17 0.86 5.98 -5.39
CA ALA A 17 0.83 6.25 -6.83
C ALA A 17 0.09 7.57 -7.16
N PRO A 18 0.64 8.40 -8.07
CA PRO A 18 1.88 8.20 -8.84
C PRO A 18 3.16 8.63 -8.10
N ASN A 19 3.06 9.02 -6.83
CA ASN A 19 4.21 9.49 -6.06
C ASN A 19 5.09 8.33 -5.59
N MET A 20 6.32 8.67 -5.26
CA MET A 20 7.28 7.74 -4.71
C MET A 20 6.86 7.26 -3.32
N PRO A 21 6.82 5.95 -3.05
CA PRO A 21 6.71 5.48 -1.68
C PRO A 21 7.95 5.93 -0.88
N PRO A 22 7.81 6.32 0.39
CA PRO A 22 8.92 6.77 1.21
C PRO A 22 9.80 5.56 1.61
N VAL A 23 10.59 5.08 0.64
CA VAL A 23 11.45 3.88 0.70
C VAL A 23 12.83 4.22 0.12
N THR A 24 13.87 3.72 0.79
CA THR A 24 15.27 3.83 0.35
C THR A 24 15.84 2.48 0.01
N LEU A 25 16.60 2.43 -1.08
CA LEU A 25 17.33 1.24 -1.49
C LEU A 25 18.70 1.20 -0.79
N ARG A 26 19.07 0.04 -0.26
CA ARG A 26 20.40 -0.19 0.30
C ARG A 26 20.89 -1.59 -0.10
N PRO A 27 22.18 -1.78 -0.39
CA PRO A 27 22.72 -3.13 -0.44
C PRO A 27 22.49 -3.82 0.91
N ASN A 28 22.17 -5.11 0.92
CA ASN A 28 22.04 -5.86 2.17
C ASN A 28 23.37 -5.90 2.95
N ASP A 29 24.50 -5.96 2.24
CA ASP A 29 25.86 -5.85 2.75
C ASP A 29 26.65 -4.85 1.87
N ALA A 30 26.75 -3.62 2.36
CA ALA A 30 27.47 -2.55 1.65
C ALA A 30 28.95 -2.87 1.41
N ARG A 31 29.61 -3.61 2.32
CA ARG A 31 31.04 -3.91 2.18
C ARG A 31 31.31 -4.88 1.05
N SER A 32 30.51 -5.94 0.97
CA SER A 32 30.61 -6.91 -0.12
C SER A 32 30.23 -6.26 -1.45
N PHE A 33 29.17 -5.44 -1.46
CA PHE A 33 28.72 -4.71 -2.64
C PHE A 33 29.81 -3.78 -3.22
N ASP A 34 30.45 -2.97 -2.37
CA ASP A 34 31.54 -2.09 -2.79
C ASP A 34 32.78 -2.88 -3.25
N LYS A 35 33.10 -3.99 -2.56
CA LYS A 35 34.22 -4.88 -2.92
C LYS A 35 34.02 -5.51 -4.30
N ASP A 36 32.78 -5.82 -4.66
CA ASP A 36 32.41 -6.38 -5.97
C ASP A 36 32.39 -5.31 -7.08
N GLY A 37 32.80 -4.07 -6.78
CA GLY A 37 32.84 -2.97 -7.75
C GLY A 37 31.45 -2.46 -8.14
N LEU A 38 30.44 -2.73 -7.32
CA LEU A 38 29.07 -2.33 -7.57
C LEU A 38 28.75 -1.00 -6.89
N LEU A 39 27.93 -0.18 -7.54
CA LEU A 39 27.43 1.08 -6.98
C LEU A 39 25.91 1.14 -7.08
N LEU A 40 25.24 1.46 -5.97
CA LEU A 40 23.79 1.65 -5.93
C LEU A 40 23.47 3.15 -5.87
N ARG A 41 22.64 3.62 -6.79
CA ARG A 41 22.09 4.98 -6.79
C ARG A 41 20.57 4.93 -6.81
N GLN A 42 19.93 5.92 -6.19
CA GLN A 42 18.48 6.07 -6.23
C GLN A 42 18.13 7.49 -6.68
N GLN A 43 17.19 7.58 -7.62
CA GLN A 43 16.66 8.84 -8.14
C GLN A 43 15.14 8.72 -8.27
N GLY A 44 14.40 9.34 -7.35
CA GLY A 44 12.95 9.18 -7.28
C GLY A 44 12.54 7.71 -7.11
N THR A 45 11.60 7.26 -7.92
CA THR A 45 11.10 5.86 -7.91
C THR A 45 12.06 4.84 -8.50
N LYS A 46 13.22 5.28 -9.02
CA LYS A 46 14.18 4.41 -9.70
C LYS A 46 15.44 4.18 -8.87
N GLY A 47 15.89 2.94 -8.84
CA GLY A 47 17.20 2.50 -8.38
C GLY A 47 18.05 2.07 -9.57
N PHE A 48 19.36 2.31 -9.48
CA PHE A 48 20.33 1.91 -10.49
C PHE A 48 21.48 1.18 -9.81
N VAL A 49 21.72 -0.06 -10.25
CA VAL A 49 22.93 -0.80 -9.92
C VAL A 49 23.90 -0.62 -11.08
N LEU A 50 25.07 -0.11 -10.77
CA LEU A 50 26.12 0.23 -11.70
C LEU A 50 27.34 -0.64 -11.44
N ALA A 51 28.09 -0.96 -12.49
CA ALA A 51 29.41 -1.56 -12.40
C ALA A 51 30.33 -0.92 -13.44
N GLU A 52 31.64 -1.07 -13.27
CA GLU A 52 32.60 -0.68 -14.30
C GLU A 52 32.41 -1.57 -15.55
N ASP A 53 32.52 -0.99 -16.75
CA ASP A 53 32.25 -1.70 -18.02
C ASP A 53 33.17 -2.92 -18.24
N ASP A 54 34.35 -2.91 -17.65
CA ASP A 54 35.37 -3.95 -17.69
C ASP A 54 35.44 -4.79 -16.40
N ALA A 55 34.44 -4.68 -15.51
CA ALA A 55 34.39 -5.45 -14.28
C ALA A 55 34.34 -6.96 -14.57
N THR A 56 35.43 -7.66 -14.24
CA THR A 56 35.50 -9.12 -14.28
C THR A 56 35.21 -9.70 -12.89
N GLY A 57 34.36 -10.72 -12.81
CA GLY A 57 34.10 -11.44 -11.55
C GLY A 57 32.98 -10.86 -10.70
N LEU A 58 32.01 -10.16 -11.31
CA LEU A 58 30.78 -9.77 -10.64
C LEU A 58 30.06 -10.99 -10.03
N PRO A 59 29.39 -10.85 -8.87
CA PRO A 59 28.60 -11.93 -8.30
C PRO A 59 27.44 -12.27 -9.25
N PRO A 60 26.96 -13.53 -9.25
CA PRO A 60 25.82 -13.93 -10.09
C PRO A 60 24.51 -13.29 -9.63
N GLN A 61 24.47 -12.79 -8.39
CA GLN A 61 23.27 -12.27 -7.75
C GLN A 61 23.64 -11.17 -6.75
N ILE A 62 22.74 -10.21 -6.60
CA ILE A 62 22.85 -9.12 -5.62
C ILE A 62 21.61 -9.08 -4.74
N ALA A 63 21.77 -8.60 -3.51
CA ALA A 63 20.70 -8.42 -2.57
C ALA A 63 20.52 -6.94 -2.20
N ILE A 64 19.31 -6.42 -2.39
CA ILE A 64 18.95 -5.02 -2.14
C ILE A 64 17.78 -4.96 -1.15
N ASP A 65 18.01 -4.30 -0.02
CA ASP A 65 17.00 -4.08 1.02
C ASP A 65 16.23 -2.78 0.75
N LEU A 66 14.89 -2.87 0.81
CA LEU A 66 13.97 -1.73 0.71
C LEU A 66 13.65 -1.25 2.11
N HIS A 67 14.29 -0.19 2.56
CA HIS A 67 14.10 0.39 3.87
C HIS A 67 13.00 1.44 3.87
N ILE A 68 11.99 1.29 4.73
CA ILE A 68 10.95 2.32 4.86
C ILE A 68 11.50 3.56 5.58
N GLN A 69 11.00 4.72 5.18
CA GLN A 69 11.27 6.00 5.85
C GLN A 69 10.10 6.46 6.73
N SER A 70 8.92 5.85 6.57
CA SER A 70 7.73 6.07 7.41
C SER A 70 7.07 4.74 7.75
N ALA A 71 6.61 4.60 8.99
CA ALA A 71 5.80 3.46 9.43
C ALA A 71 4.46 3.36 8.68
N ASP A 72 3.98 4.46 8.07
CA ASP A 72 2.74 4.45 7.29
C ASP A 72 2.82 3.46 6.12
N VAL A 73 4.01 3.26 5.54
CA VAL A 73 4.22 2.33 4.42
C VAL A 73 3.78 0.92 4.82
N ILE A 74 4.21 0.47 6.00
CA ILE A 74 3.84 -0.82 6.57
C ILE A 74 2.33 -0.94 6.76
N THR A 75 1.70 0.12 7.28
CA THR A 75 0.26 0.17 7.52
C THR A 75 -0.55 0.04 6.23
N VAL A 76 -0.06 0.63 5.14
CA VAL A 76 -0.80 0.68 3.86
C VAL A 76 -0.37 -0.38 2.85
N THR A 77 0.67 -1.17 3.13
CA THR A 77 1.13 -2.28 2.26
C THR A 77 0.37 -3.57 2.61
N ALA A 78 -0.19 -4.24 1.60
CA ALA A 78 -0.83 -5.54 1.78
C ALA A 78 0.20 -6.64 2.13
N GLY A 79 -0.21 -7.62 2.95
CA GLY A 79 0.64 -8.78 3.27
C GLY A 79 1.44 -8.71 4.56
N GLY A 80 1.08 -7.81 5.48
CA GLY A 80 1.85 -7.55 6.68
C GLY A 80 1.87 -8.67 7.72
N ASP A 81 2.87 -9.54 7.65
CA ASP A 81 3.56 -10.03 8.85
C ASP A 81 4.96 -9.42 8.89
N TRP A 82 5.02 -8.18 9.36
CA TRP A 82 6.26 -7.40 9.37
C TRP A 82 7.24 -7.82 10.46
N LYS A 83 6.98 -8.90 11.21
CA LYS A 83 8.01 -9.54 12.04
C LYS A 83 9.09 -10.17 11.16
N GLN A 84 8.71 -10.52 9.95
CA GLN A 84 9.55 -11.08 8.92
C GLN A 84 9.60 -10.13 7.71
N VAL A 85 10.69 -10.20 6.96
CA VAL A 85 10.91 -9.37 5.76
C VAL A 85 10.63 -10.23 4.54
N PRO A 86 9.70 -9.87 3.65
CA PRO A 86 9.48 -10.63 2.43
C PRO A 86 10.71 -10.58 1.53
N GLN A 87 11.13 -11.75 1.07
CA GLN A 87 12.15 -11.89 0.04
C GLN A 87 11.48 -12.01 -1.34
N ILE A 88 11.98 -11.26 -2.32
CA ILE A 88 11.48 -11.28 -3.70
C ILE A 88 12.64 -11.70 -4.60
N ASP A 89 12.58 -12.93 -5.07
CA ASP A 89 13.57 -13.48 -6.01
C ASP A 89 13.23 -13.04 -7.44
N LEU A 90 14.23 -12.48 -8.11
CA LEU A 90 14.15 -11.91 -9.46
C LEU A 90 15.20 -12.58 -10.35
N PRO A 91 15.01 -13.87 -10.67
CA PRO A 91 15.96 -14.60 -11.50
C PRO A 91 16.04 -14.02 -12.91
N MET A 92 17.05 -14.42 -13.67
CA MET A 92 17.15 -14.02 -15.08
C MET A 92 15.86 -14.34 -15.86
N GLY A 93 15.33 -13.35 -16.57
CA GLY A 93 14.06 -13.44 -17.31
C GLY A 93 12.81 -13.02 -16.53
N THR A 94 12.92 -12.84 -15.21
CA THR A 94 11.84 -12.29 -14.37
C THR A 94 12.10 -10.82 -14.10
N ASP A 95 11.45 -9.96 -14.88
CA ASP A 95 11.64 -8.51 -14.83
C ASP A 95 10.50 -7.78 -14.11
N HIS A 96 9.47 -8.50 -13.67
CA HIS A 96 8.32 -7.95 -12.95
C HIS A 96 8.01 -8.80 -11.73
N ALA A 97 7.85 -8.17 -10.57
CA ALA A 97 7.35 -8.79 -9.35
C ALA A 97 6.26 -7.95 -8.73
N THR A 98 5.23 -8.61 -8.21
CA THR A 98 4.19 -7.98 -7.38
C THR A 98 4.24 -8.61 -6.00
N LEU A 99 4.40 -7.78 -4.97
CA LEU A 99 4.16 -8.22 -3.61
C LEU A 99 2.65 -8.20 -3.35
N ASP A 100 2.04 -9.37 -3.45
CA ASP A 100 0.68 -9.68 -2.98
C ASP A 100 0.80 -10.33 -1.58
N PRO A 101 -0.25 -10.39 -0.72
CA PRO A 101 -0.09 -10.82 0.65
C PRO A 101 0.56 -12.21 0.72
N VAL A 102 1.68 -12.20 1.42
CA VAL A 102 2.86 -13.04 1.25
C VAL A 102 2.59 -14.45 1.76
N ARG A 103 2.87 -15.47 0.93
CA ARG A 103 3.28 -16.82 1.38
C ARG A 103 4.58 -17.27 0.70
N PRO A 104 5.75 -17.05 1.32
CA PRO A 104 7.00 -17.72 1.03
C PRO A 104 7.52 -18.48 2.26
N GLU A 105 8.28 -19.54 1.97
CA GLU A 105 8.72 -20.55 2.93
C GLU A 105 9.95 -20.12 3.76
N VAL A 106 10.62 -19.04 3.39
CA VAL A 106 11.82 -18.49 4.07
C VAL A 106 11.70 -16.98 4.15
N MET A 107 11.76 -16.43 5.37
CA MET A 107 11.73 -14.99 5.56
C MET A 107 12.82 -14.53 6.55
N PRO A 108 13.66 -13.54 6.19
CA PRO A 108 14.60 -12.94 7.11
C PRO A 108 13.91 -12.21 8.27
N THR A 109 14.56 -12.15 9.42
CA THR A 109 14.07 -11.40 10.60
C THR A 109 14.31 -9.89 10.42
N GLN A 110 13.39 -9.07 10.92
CA GLN A 110 13.64 -7.62 11.02
C GLN A 110 14.84 -7.34 11.93
N THR A 111 15.65 -6.34 11.57
CA THR A 111 16.68 -5.81 12.47
C THR A 111 16.08 -4.65 13.27
N PRO A 112 16.24 -4.62 14.60
CA PRO A 112 15.74 -3.51 15.41
C PRO A 112 16.23 -2.14 14.89
N GLY A 113 15.30 -1.19 14.71
CA GLY A 113 15.61 0.15 14.20
C GLY A 113 15.78 0.27 12.68
N HIS A 114 15.79 -0.84 11.94
CA HIS A 114 15.90 -0.87 10.48
C HIS A 114 14.74 -1.65 9.88
N TRP A 115 13.61 -0.96 9.74
CA TRP A 115 12.42 -1.55 9.17
C TRP A 115 12.57 -1.72 7.66
N ARG A 116 12.51 -2.97 7.22
CA ARG A 116 12.58 -3.36 5.81
C ARG A 116 11.20 -3.74 5.32
N LEU A 117 10.82 -3.16 4.18
CA LEU A 117 9.62 -3.49 3.44
C LEU A 117 9.79 -4.83 2.72
N ALA A 118 10.94 -5.05 2.08
CA ALA A 118 11.29 -6.27 1.37
C ALA A 118 12.80 -6.36 1.18
N GLN A 119 13.29 -7.55 0.85
CA GLN A 119 14.60 -7.78 0.29
C GLN A 119 14.45 -8.30 -1.14
N LEU A 120 15.07 -7.64 -2.10
CA LEU A 120 15.13 -8.10 -3.48
C LEU A 120 16.41 -8.90 -3.68
N ILE A 121 16.27 -10.03 -4.34
CA ILE A 121 17.37 -10.93 -4.68
C ILE A 121 17.39 -11.02 -6.21
N ILE A 122 18.36 -10.36 -6.83
CA ILE A 122 18.33 -10.08 -8.28
C ILE A 122 19.50 -10.75 -8.96
N ASP A 123 19.23 -11.63 -9.92
CA ASP A 123 20.28 -12.20 -10.75
C ASP A 123 20.82 -11.15 -11.71
N ILE A 124 22.14 -11.08 -11.82
CA ILE A 124 22.84 -10.15 -12.70
C ILE A 124 23.78 -10.90 -13.64
N THR A 125 23.98 -10.33 -14.83
CA THR A 125 24.92 -10.86 -15.82
C THR A 125 25.75 -9.71 -16.38
N PRO A 126 27.09 -9.81 -16.39
CA PRO A 126 27.94 -8.78 -16.97
C PRO A 126 27.53 -8.43 -18.41
N GLY A 127 27.47 -7.14 -18.72
CA GLY A 127 27.08 -6.63 -20.04
C GLY A 127 25.57 -6.71 -20.37
N VAL A 128 24.74 -7.22 -19.46
CA VAL A 128 23.28 -7.26 -19.64
C VAL A 128 22.63 -6.19 -18.76
N HIS A 129 21.96 -5.23 -19.39
CA HIS A 129 21.12 -4.25 -18.69
C HIS A 129 19.72 -4.82 -18.48
N ARG A 130 19.33 -5.00 -17.21
CA ARG A 130 18.00 -5.46 -16.81
C ARG A 130 17.14 -4.30 -16.33
N LYS A 131 15.86 -4.30 -16.71
CA LYS A 131 14.84 -3.39 -16.19
C LYS A 131 13.88 -4.19 -15.33
N VAL A 132 13.89 -3.93 -14.04
CA VAL A 132 13.10 -4.66 -13.05
C VAL A 132 12.02 -3.74 -12.50
N HIS A 133 10.79 -4.22 -12.45
CA HIS A 133 9.63 -3.51 -11.92
C HIS A 133 9.07 -4.25 -10.71
N VAL A 134 9.03 -3.59 -9.55
CA VAL A 134 8.48 -4.14 -8.32
C VAL A 134 7.28 -3.32 -7.87
N THR A 135 6.13 -3.97 -7.75
CA THR A 135 4.86 -3.34 -7.35
C THR A 135 4.42 -3.85 -5.98
N PHE A 136 4.13 -2.93 -5.06
CA PHE A 136 3.56 -3.22 -3.75
C PHE A 136 2.06 -2.93 -3.76
N LYS A 137 1.26 -3.96 -3.43
CA LYS A 137 -0.19 -3.82 -3.32
C LYS A 137 -0.57 -3.04 -2.06
N ALA A 138 -1.58 -2.18 -2.18
CA ALA A 138 -2.12 -1.48 -1.04
C ALA A 138 -3.11 -2.36 -0.28
N VAL A 139 -3.21 -2.19 1.03
CA VAL A 139 -4.30 -2.76 1.82
C VAL A 139 -5.63 -2.30 1.22
N SER A 140 -6.59 -3.22 1.12
CA SER A 140 -7.97 -2.88 0.82
C SER A 140 -8.79 -2.90 2.10
N SER A 141 -9.63 -1.90 2.31
CA SER A 141 -10.48 -1.77 3.50
C SER A 141 -11.92 -1.43 3.13
N HIS A 142 -12.87 -1.90 3.93
CA HIS A 142 -14.24 -1.41 3.86
C HIS A 142 -14.30 -0.01 4.46
N TRP A 143 -15.01 0.90 3.81
CA TRP A 143 -15.17 2.27 4.30
C TRP A 143 -16.46 2.34 5.11
N ALA A 144 -16.36 2.71 6.38
CA ALA A 144 -17.51 2.85 7.27
C ALA A 144 -17.69 4.32 7.68
N TYR A 145 -18.80 4.92 7.25
CA TYR A 145 -19.17 6.27 7.59
C TYR A 145 -20.06 6.29 8.82
N HIS A 146 -19.59 6.95 9.88
CA HIS A 146 -20.33 7.22 11.12
C HIS A 146 -20.96 8.61 11.01
N VAL A 147 -22.26 8.65 10.72
CA VAL A 147 -23.02 9.88 10.51
C VAL A 147 -23.66 10.34 11.82
N ILE A 148 -23.32 11.55 12.25
CA ILE A 148 -23.68 12.13 13.55
C ILE A 148 -24.56 13.35 13.31
N GLY A 149 -25.70 13.46 14.01
CA GLY A 149 -26.56 14.63 13.98
C GLY A 149 -28.04 14.29 13.72
N PRO A 150 -28.93 15.30 13.66
CA PRO A 150 -30.36 15.09 13.49
C PRO A 150 -30.70 14.41 12.16
N GLY A 151 -31.56 13.38 12.21
CA GLY A 151 -32.01 12.64 11.01
C GLY A 151 -30.92 11.80 10.34
N ASN A 152 -29.88 11.40 11.11
CA ASN A 152 -28.79 10.56 10.62
C ASN A 152 -29.21 9.14 10.22
N ASP A 153 -30.36 8.67 10.70
CA ASP A 153 -30.96 7.37 10.44
C ASP A 153 -31.66 7.28 9.07
N GLU A 154 -31.97 8.42 8.46
CA GLU A 154 -32.64 8.51 7.15
C GLU A 154 -31.67 8.77 5.98
N VAL A 155 -30.36 8.81 6.23
CA VAL A 155 -29.36 9.15 5.20
C VAL A 155 -28.92 7.93 4.39
N MET A 156 -28.47 8.18 3.18
CA MET A 156 -27.86 7.19 2.28
C MET A 156 -26.59 7.75 1.65
N ILE A 157 -25.69 6.85 1.28
CA ILE A 157 -24.44 7.19 0.59
C ILE A 157 -24.55 6.76 -0.86
N GLU A 158 -24.28 7.69 -1.76
CA GLU A 158 -24.38 7.50 -3.20
C GLU A 158 -23.00 7.55 -3.84
N ASP A 159 -22.74 6.61 -4.74
CA ASP A 159 -21.65 6.66 -5.71
C ASP A 159 -22.23 7.10 -7.05
N SER A 160 -21.75 8.22 -7.59
CA SER A 160 -22.22 8.73 -8.89
C SER A 160 -21.95 7.75 -10.05
N GLU A 161 -20.99 6.86 -9.89
CA GLU A 161 -20.67 5.82 -10.87
C GLU A 161 -21.39 4.49 -10.61
N GLY A 162 -22.11 4.37 -9.48
CA GLY A 162 -22.87 3.17 -9.12
C GLY A 162 -22.01 1.91 -8.91
N ARG A 163 -20.70 2.06 -8.66
CA ARG A 163 -19.77 0.92 -8.51
C ARG A 163 -19.70 0.41 -7.09
N VAL A 164 -19.92 1.29 -6.11
CA VAL A 164 -19.87 0.95 -4.69
C VAL A 164 -21.22 1.22 -4.06
N SER A 165 -21.75 0.24 -3.34
CA SER A 165 -22.96 0.39 -2.54
C SER A 165 -22.62 0.44 -1.06
N PHE A 166 -23.50 1.01 -0.24
CA PHE A 166 -23.33 1.11 1.20
C PHE A 166 -24.50 0.45 1.93
N ALA A 167 -24.19 -0.47 2.83
CA ALA A 167 -25.16 -1.16 3.67
C ALA A 167 -25.24 -0.49 5.05
N PRO A 168 -26.45 -0.32 5.62
CA PRO A 168 -26.62 0.15 6.98
C PRO A 168 -26.17 -0.93 7.96
N LEU A 169 -25.35 -0.54 8.95
CA LEU A 169 -24.96 -1.38 10.09
C LEU A 169 -25.75 -1.03 11.36
N GLY A 170 -26.60 0.01 11.30
CA GLY A 170 -27.39 0.50 12.42
C GLY A 170 -26.67 1.60 13.20
N VAL A 171 -27.20 1.88 14.39
CA VAL A 171 -26.72 2.97 15.24
C VAL A 171 -25.71 2.44 16.25
N THR A 172 -24.56 3.09 16.33
CA THR A 172 -23.55 2.87 17.38
C THR A 172 -23.45 4.07 18.31
N THR A 173 -23.05 3.84 19.55
CA THR A 173 -22.77 4.90 20.52
C THR A 173 -21.28 5.21 20.48
N LEU A 174 -20.93 6.45 20.17
CA LEU A 174 -19.55 6.93 20.18
C LEU A 174 -19.00 7.05 21.62
N PRO A 175 -17.67 7.15 21.81
CA PRO A 175 -17.08 7.26 23.15
C PRO A 175 -17.58 8.46 23.99
N ASP A 176 -18.09 9.50 23.35
CA ASP A 176 -18.69 10.68 23.99
C ASP A 176 -20.20 10.54 24.28
N GLY A 177 -20.77 9.37 24.01
CA GLY A 177 -22.19 9.06 24.22
C GLY A 177 -23.12 9.47 23.08
N ARG A 178 -22.62 10.12 22.02
CA ARG A 178 -23.47 10.51 20.89
C ARG A 178 -23.80 9.31 20.00
N PRO A 179 -25.04 9.19 19.50
CA PRO A 179 -25.39 8.17 18.53
C PRO A 179 -24.85 8.53 17.14
N ALA A 180 -24.34 7.53 16.42
CA ALA A 180 -23.94 7.62 15.02
C ALA A 180 -24.58 6.49 14.21
N ASN A 181 -25.23 6.84 13.09
CA ASN A 181 -25.68 5.84 12.13
C ASN A 181 -24.49 5.41 11.27
N VAL A 182 -24.27 4.11 11.11
CA VAL A 182 -23.09 3.57 10.42
C VAL A 182 -23.49 2.97 9.09
N LEU A 183 -22.86 3.45 8.01
CA LEU A 183 -23.03 2.97 6.65
C LEU A 183 -21.70 2.44 6.14
N ARG A 184 -21.63 1.18 5.69
CA ARG A 184 -20.39 0.54 5.25
C ARG A 184 -20.42 0.10 3.81
N SER A 185 -19.32 0.30 3.09
CA SER A 185 -19.18 -0.16 1.70
C SER A 185 -19.38 -1.67 1.57
N SER A 186 -20.07 -2.09 0.51
CA SER A 186 -20.27 -3.51 0.16
C SER A 186 -18.95 -4.23 -0.07
N ASP A 187 -18.01 -3.53 -0.70
CA ASP A 187 -16.72 -4.07 -1.11
C ASP A 187 -15.58 -3.37 -0.39
N ALA A 188 -14.47 -4.09 -0.22
CA ALA A 188 -13.22 -3.50 0.22
C ALA A 188 -12.64 -2.66 -0.92
N LEU A 189 -12.27 -1.42 -0.60
CA LEU A 189 -11.71 -0.47 -1.56
C LEU A 189 -10.21 -0.37 -1.34
N PRO A 190 -9.39 -0.36 -2.40
CA PRO A 190 -7.94 -0.19 -2.28
C PRO A 190 -7.60 1.13 -1.60
N ALA A 191 -6.77 1.08 -0.57
CA ALA A 191 -6.27 2.28 0.06
C ALA A 191 -5.41 3.07 -0.94
N ARG A 192 -5.61 4.39 -0.93
CA ARG A 192 -4.90 5.37 -1.77
C ARG A 192 -4.69 6.63 -0.95
N ALA A 193 -3.52 7.27 -1.09
CA ALA A 193 -3.27 8.60 -0.53
C ALA A 193 -4.23 9.64 -1.14
N ARG A 194 -4.67 9.41 -2.38
CA ARG A 194 -5.67 10.20 -3.09
C ARG A 194 -6.65 9.25 -3.78
N PRO A 195 -7.66 8.73 -3.07
CA PRO A 195 -8.64 7.84 -3.69
C PRO A 195 -9.35 8.54 -4.85
N GLY A 196 -9.65 7.81 -5.91
CA GLY A 196 -10.46 8.31 -7.02
C GLY A 196 -11.95 8.31 -6.68
N GLN A 197 -12.38 7.46 -5.75
CA GLN A 197 -13.75 7.31 -5.30
C GLN A 197 -14.24 8.59 -4.61
N ARG A 198 -15.41 9.07 -5.02
CA ARG A 198 -16.10 10.21 -4.43
C ARG A 198 -17.54 9.80 -4.17
N PHE A 199 -17.97 9.94 -2.92
CA PHE A 199 -19.31 9.58 -2.50
C PHE A 199 -20.03 10.80 -1.97
N SER A 200 -21.35 10.86 -2.13
CA SER A 200 -22.20 11.90 -1.55
C SER A 200 -23.08 11.33 -0.44
N LEU A 201 -23.42 12.16 0.53
CA LEU A 201 -24.46 11.86 1.51
C LEU A 201 -25.76 12.52 1.05
N SER A 202 -26.83 11.75 0.96
CA SER A 202 -28.17 12.26 0.61
C SER A 202 -29.21 11.74 1.59
N LYS A 203 -30.41 12.33 1.54
CA LYS A 203 -31.58 11.92 2.30
C LYS A 203 -32.80 11.87 1.37
N PRO A 204 -33.72 10.91 1.50
CA PRO A 204 -34.96 10.90 0.72
C PRO A 204 -35.74 12.22 0.86
N GLY A 205 -36.36 12.67 -0.22
CA GLY A 205 -37.16 13.88 -0.27
C GLY A 205 -38.35 13.76 -1.22
N PRO A 206 -39.35 14.65 -1.11
CA PRO A 206 -40.59 14.58 -1.90
C PRO A 206 -40.38 14.73 -3.41
N PHE A 207 -39.24 15.27 -3.83
CA PHE A 207 -38.87 15.49 -5.23
C PHE A 207 -37.64 14.66 -5.65
N GLY A 208 -37.34 13.60 -4.91
CA GLY A 208 -36.14 12.77 -5.07
C GLY A 208 -35.12 12.97 -3.93
N PRO A 209 -34.00 12.23 -3.95
CA PRO A 209 -32.94 12.37 -2.96
C PRO A 209 -32.39 13.80 -2.93
N ARG A 210 -32.28 14.36 -1.71
CA ARG A 210 -31.64 15.64 -1.46
C ARG A 210 -30.22 15.39 -0.98
N THR A 211 -29.23 15.86 -1.72
CA THR A 211 -27.83 15.84 -1.28
C THR A 211 -27.64 16.74 -0.06
N LEU A 212 -27.09 16.17 1.02
CA LEU A 212 -26.68 16.86 2.23
C LEU A 212 -25.20 17.26 2.17
N ILE A 213 -24.36 16.32 1.74
CA ILE A 213 -22.92 16.54 1.57
C ILE A 213 -22.53 16.04 0.18
N PRO A 214 -22.10 16.93 -0.73
CA PRO A 214 -21.81 16.54 -2.11
C PRO A 214 -20.55 15.68 -2.24
N VAL A 215 -19.58 15.84 -1.33
CA VAL A 215 -18.35 15.04 -1.31
C VAL A 215 -18.03 14.67 0.13
N LEU A 216 -18.17 13.39 0.43
CA LEU A 216 -17.80 12.81 1.71
C LEU A 216 -16.27 12.76 1.86
N PRO A 217 -15.76 12.89 3.09
CA PRO A 217 -14.35 12.70 3.37
C PRO A 217 -13.88 11.29 3.01
N THR A 218 -12.61 11.18 2.62
CA THR A 218 -11.95 9.90 2.36
C THR A 218 -11.30 9.36 3.64
N PRO A 219 -11.12 8.03 3.77
CA PRO A 219 -10.47 7.47 4.95
C PRO A 219 -9.01 7.90 5.05
N GLN A 220 -8.55 7.99 6.30
CA GLN A 220 -7.13 8.03 6.64
C GLN A 220 -6.58 6.59 6.65
N PRO A 221 -5.25 6.40 6.58
CA PRO A 221 -4.62 5.07 6.70
C PRO A 221 -4.65 4.55 8.14
N LEU A 222 -5.82 4.59 8.78
CA LEU A 222 -6.10 4.03 10.09
C LEU A 222 -7.05 2.85 9.87
N PHE A 223 -6.50 1.65 9.99
CA PHE A 223 -7.20 0.41 9.72
C PHE A 223 -7.52 -0.32 11.01
N ALA A 224 -8.77 -0.74 11.16
CA ALA A 224 -9.24 -1.57 12.24
C ALA A 224 -9.64 -2.95 11.72
N THR A 225 -9.31 -3.99 12.48
CA THR A 225 -9.84 -5.33 12.24
C THR A 225 -11.15 -5.46 12.98
N VAL A 226 -12.25 -5.66 12.26
CA VAL A 226 -13.61 -5.77 12.82
C VAL A 226 -14.28 -7.08 12.38
N PRO A 227 -15.26 -7.61 13.12
CA PRO A 227 -16.00 -8.79 12.68
C PRO A 227 -16.66 -8.57 11.32
N ALA A 228 -16.58 -9.60 10.46
CA ALA A 228 -17.31 -9.63 9.21
C ALA A 228 -18.83 -9.66 9.48
N PRO A 229 -19.66 -8.98 8.68
CA PRO A 229 -21.11 -8.92 8.90
C PRO A 229 -21.81 -10.28 8.80
N ASP A 230 -21.24 -11.23 8.05
CA ASP A 230 -21.74 -12.59 7.88
C ASP A 230 -21.17 -13.58 8.92
N GLY A 231 -20.33 -13.10 9.86
CA GLY A 231 -19.68 -13.92 10.88
C GLY A 231 -18.57 -14.83 10.37
N THR A 232 -18.14 -14.71 9.11
CA THR A 232 -17.13 -15.61 8.50
C THR A 232 -15.70 -15.34 8.95
N GLY A 233 -15.46 -14.27 9.69
CA GLY A 233 -14.15 -13.90 10.20
C GLY A 233 -14.07 -12.43 10.56
N ALA A 234 -12.93 -11.82 10.22
CA ALA A 234 -12.71 -10.39 10.40
C ALA A 234 -12.35 -9.73 9.07
N ILE A 235 -12.75 -8.48 8.93
CA ILE A 235 -12.45 -7.62 7.79
C ILE A 235 -11.62 -6.42 8.25
N ILE A 236 -10.92 -5.81 7.31
CA ILE A 236 -10.24 -4.54 7.53
C ILE A 236 -11.23 -3.41 7.22
N GLN A 237 -11.40 -2.49 8.16
CA GLN A 237 -12.29 -1.34 8.05
C GLN A 237 -11.53 -0.03 8.30
N SER A 238 -11.91 1.01 7.59
CA SER A 238 -11.52 2.39 7.87
C SER A 238 -12.75 3.18 8.31
N ASP A 239 -12.70 3.71 9.53
CA ASP A 239 -13.78 4.50 10.10
C ASP A 239 -13.66 5.98 9.72
N ILE A 240 -14.77 6.57 9.28
CA ILE A 240 -14.85 7.94 8.79
C ILE A 240 -16.01 8.63 9.50
N TYR A 241 -15.74 9.72 10.21
CA TYR A 241 -16.75 10.42 11.00
C TYR A 241 -17.26 11.66 10.27
N VAL A 242 -18.57 11.80 10.19
CA VAL A 242 -19.26 12.87 9.46
C VAL A 242 -20.34 13.46 10.34
N SER A 243 -20.37 14.78 10.46
CA SER A 243 -21.42 15.48 11.19
C SER A 243 -22.35 16.21 10.23
N ILE A 244 -23.66 16.05 10.45
CA ILE A 244 -24.72 16.81 9.80
C ILE A 244 -25.35 17.75 10.84
N PHE A 245 -25.52 19.01 10.46
CA PHE A 245 -26.04 20.08 11.33
C PHE A 245 -27.25 20.75 10.68
#